data_AF-A0A553KSQ7-F1
#
_entry.id   AF-A0A553KSQ7-F1
#
_cell.length_a   1.000
_cell.length_b   1.000
_cell.length_c   1.000
_cell.angle_alpha   90.00
_cell.angle_beta   90.00
_cell.angle_gamma   90.00
#
_symmetry.space_group_name_H-M   'P 1'
#
loop_
_entity.id
_entity.type
_entity.pdbx_description
1 polymer ?
#
loop_
_entity_poly.entity_id
_entity_poly.type
_entity_poly.pdbx_seq_one_letter_code
_entity_poly.pdbx_strand_id
1 'polypeptide(L)'
;GDSVVLQRFDGYRLPLAMKRIVLRHVPEAASQRLLLENGDVDAARDLSPDDLASVVKSGKAKVSASPQATLLYLGLNTKNPTLAKPDVQEALKWLVDYAGIQGNVVKTTYKVHQTFLPEGFLGTLNANPYKLDVAKAKALLAKAGFPNGFEITLWAMPVQ
;
A
#
# COMPACT_ATOMS: atom_id res chain seq x y z
N GLY A 1 15.44 17.10 9.03
CA GLY A 1 16.72 16.38 9.15
C GLY A 1 17.08 15.91 7.76
N ASP A 2 17.81 16.74 7.02
CA ASP A 2 17.45 16.98 5.62
C ASP A 2 18.21 16.15 4.59
N SER A 3 19.19 15.34 5.01
CA SER A 3 19.72 14.27 4.17
C SER A 3 20.65 13.33 4.96
N VAL A 4 20.82 12.12 4.43
CA VAL A 4 21.88 11.19 4.80
C VAL A 4 22.83 11.08 3.62
N VAL A 5 24.12 11.29 3.87
CA VAL A 5 25.17 11.14 2.86
C VAL A 5 25.97 9.87 3.14
N LEU A 6 25.99 8.98 2.16
CA LEU A 6 26.79 7.75 2.20
C LEU A 6 27.97 7.88 1.24
N GLN A 7 29.14 7.42 1.66
CA GLN A 7 30.33 7.33 0.82
C GLN A 7 30.67 5.88 0.53
N ARG A 8 31.24 5.63 -0.65
CA ARG A 8 31.73 4.30 -1.02
C ARG A 8 32.82 3.85 -0.04
N PHE A 9 32.69 2.64 0.46
CA PHE A 9 33.77 1.96 1.17
C PHE A 9 34.69 1.26 0.16
N ASP A 10 35.90 1.78 -0.02
CA ASP A 10 36.87 1.25 -0.99
C ASP A 10 37.38 -0.16 -0.65
N GLY A 11 37.24 -0.60 0.62
CA GLY A 11 37.58 -1.96 1.05
C GLY A 11 36.49 -3.00 0.78
N TYR A 12 35.42 -2.65 0.06
CA TYR A 12 34.36 -3.61 -0.26
C TYR A 12 34.83 -4.61 -1.32
N ARG A 13 34.44 -5.88 -1.15
CA ARG A 13 34.90 -7.01 -1.99
C ARG A 13 34.53 -6.92 -3.48
N LEU A 14 33.58 -6.05 -3.85
CA LEU A 14 33.16 -5.85 -5.24
C LEU A 14 33.53 -4.44 -5.70
N PRO A 15 33.88 -4.26 -6.99
CA PRO A 15 34.13 -2.93 -7.54
C PRO A 15 32.80 -2.16 -7.63
N LEU A 16 32.64 -1.12 -6.81
CA LEU A 16 31.49 -0.23 -6.85
C LEU A 16 31.84 1.05 -7.64
N ALA A 17 31.11 1.33 -8.71
CA ALA A 17 31.35 2.52 -9.54
C ALA A 17 30.89 3.83 -8.86
N MET A 18 29.79 3.77 -8.10
CA MET A 18 29.19 4.94 -7.45
C MET A 18 29.99 5.36 -6.22
N LYS A 19 30.40 6.64 -6.15
CA LYS A 19 31.26 7.18 -5.09
C LYS A 19 30.49 7.71 -3.87
N ARG A 20 29.28 8.23 -4.10
CA ARG A 20 28.47 8.92 -3.09
C ARG A 20 27.00 8.73 -3.38
N ILE A 21 26.20 8.57 -2.33
CA ILE A 21 24.74 8.58 -2.37
C ILE A 21 24.27 9.67 -1.41
N VAL A 22 23.32 10.49 -1.84
CA VAL A 22 22.64 11.47 -0.98
C VAL A 22 21.18 11.09 -0.92
N LEU A 23 20.72 10.68 0.26
CA LEU A 23 19.32 10.37 0.54
C LEU A 23 18.69 11.61 1.16
N ARG A 24 17.83 12.31 0.43
CA ARG A 24 17.10 13.48 0.93
C ARG A 24 15.73 13.04 1.44
N HIS A 25 15.34 13.52 2.61
CA HIS A 25 13.97 13.33 3.09
C HIS A 25 13.07 14.38 2.45
N VAL A 26 12.15 13.94 1.59
CA VAL A 26 11.15 14.77 0.92
C VAL A 26 9.82 14.04 1.06
N PRO A 27 8.99 14.40 2.06
CA PRO A 27 7.78 13.63 2.36
C PRO A 27 6.79 13.70 1.21
N GLU A 28 6.54 14.89 0.66
CA GLU A 28 5.48 15.09 -0.32
C GLU A 28 5.84 14.53 -1.70
N ALA A 29 5.01 13.60 -2.22
CA ALA A 29 5.20 12.97 -3.53
C ALA A 29 5.31 13.98 -4.70
N ALA A 30 4.50 15.05 -4.68
CA ALA A 30 4.56 16.09 -5.71
C ALA A 30 5.91 16.84 -5.71
N SER A 31 6.48 17.11 -4.53
CA SER A 31 7.80 17.72 -4.40
C SER A 31 8.90 16.79 -4.91
N GLN A 32 8.83 15.50 -4.58
CA GLN A 32 9.74 14.49 -5.12
C GLN A 32 9.69 14.42 -6.66
N ARG A 33 8.49 14.46 -7.23
CA ARG A 33 8.28 14.47 -8.69
C ARG A 33 8.97 15.66 -9.35
N LEU A 34 8.78 16.87 -8.81
CA LEU A 34 9.37 18.08 -9.38
C LEU A 34 10.91 18.03 -9.36
N LEU A 35 11.49 17.56 -8.25
CA LEU A 35 12.95 17.37 -8.16
C LEU A 35 13.45 16.37 -9.22
N LEU A 36 12.72 15.28 -9.42
CA LEU A 36 13.07 14.28 -10.44
C LEU A 36 12.97 14.87 -11.86
N GLU A 37 11.89 15.59 -12.17
CA GLU A 37 11.66 16.22 -13.47
C GLU A 37 12.61 17.38 -13.78
N ASN A 38 13.20 18.01 -12.76
CA ASN A 38 14.22 19.05 -12.91
C ASN A 38 15.64 18.49 -12.98
N GLY A 39 15.84 17.21 -12.65
CA GLY A 39 17.16 16.58 -12.56
C GLY A 39 17.91 16.89 -11.27
N ASP A 40 17.21 17.40 -10.24
CA ASP A 40 17.78 17.66 -8.91
C ASP A 40 18.02 16.36 -8.11
N VAL A 41 17.28 15.30 -8.46
CA VAL A 41 17.47 13.93 -7.95
C VAL A 41 17.45 12.92 -9.08
N ASP A 42 18.23 11.85 -8.95
CA ASP A 42 18.29 10.77 -9.93
C ASP A 42 17.14 9.76 -9.76
N ALA A 43 16.53 9.69 -8.58
CA ALA A 43 15.46 8.77 -8.24
C ALA A 43 14.52 9.36 -7.20
N ALA A 44 13.22 9.10 -7.37
CA ALA A 44 12.17 9.33 -6.38
C ALA A 44 11.51 7.99 -6.02
N ARG A 45 11.01 7.88 -4.80
CA ARG A 45 10.29 6.68 -4.32
C ARG A 45 8.94 7.08 -3.74
N ASP A 46 8.02 6.12 -3.66
CA ASP A 46 6.73 6.32 -3.01
C ASP A 46 5.87 7.44 -3.64
N LEU A 47 6.00 7.64 -4.95
CA LEU A 47 5.15 8.58 -5.69
C LEU A 47 3.70 8.08 -5.74
N SER A 48 2.75 9.01 -5.60
CA SER A 48 1.33 8.72 -5.75
C SER A 48 1.01 8.23 -7.17
N PRO A 49 -0.11 7.50 -7.39
CA PRO A 49 -0.51 7.09 -8.74
C PRO A 49 -0.63 8.25 -9.74
N ASP A 50 -1.12 9.42 -9.29
CA ASP A 50 -1.26 10.61 -10.13
C ASP A 50 0.10 11.25 -10.46
N ASP A 51 1.04 11.23 -9.51
CA ASP A 51 2.41 11.68 -9.75
C ASP A 51 3.15 10.75 -10.71
N LEU A 52 2.98 9.42 -10.58
CA LEU A 52 3.53 8.45 -11.52
C LEU A 52 2.99 8.68 -12.93
N ALA A 53 1.69 8.92 -13.07
CA ALA A 53 1.07 9.24 -14.37
C ALA A 53 1.66 10.54 -14.95
N SER A 54 1.91 11.54 -14.11
CA SER A 54 2.54 12.81 -14.51
C SER A 54 3.99 12.61 -14.98
N VAL A 55 4.78 11.79 -14.27
CA VAL A 55 6.15 11.43 -14.67
C VAL A 55 6.15 10.76 -16.05
N VAL A 56 5.30 9.76 -16.27
CA VAL A 56 5.20 9.07 -17.57
C VAL A 56 4.84 10.06 -18.67
N LYS A 57 3.87 10.94 -18.43
CA LYS A 57 3.44 11.96 -19.41
C LYS A 57 4.54 12.99 -19.71
N SER A 58 5.37 13.33 -18.73
CA SER A 58 6.47 14.29 -18.91
C SER A 58 7.55 13.79 -19.89
N GLY A 59 7.75 12.46 -19.96
CA GLY A 59 8.84 11.85 -20.74
C GLY A 59 10.25 12.10 -20.17
N LYS A 60 10.37 12.78 -19.03
CA LYS A 60 11.66 13.18 -18.44
C LYS A 60 12.32 12.11 -17.59
N ALA A 61 11.52 11.20 -17.03
CA ALA A 61 12.00 10.07 -16.24
C ALA A 61 11.22 8.80 -16.58
N LYS A 62 11.80 7.65 -16.22
CA LYS A 62 11.18 6.34 -16.43
C LYS A 62 10.55 5.87 -15.13
N VAL A 63 9.35 5.31 -15.23
CA VAL A 63 8.71 4.60 -14.12
C VAL A 63 9.05 3.12 -14.24
N SER A 64 9.67 2.57 -13.19
CA SER A 64 9.87 1.12 -13.05
C SER A 64 8.90 0.57 -12.01
N ALA A 65 8.12 -0.45 -12.40
CA ALA A 65 7.33 -1.22 -11.47
C ALA A 65 8.03 -2.56 -11.19
N SER A 66 8.02 -3.01 -9.95
CA SER A 66 8.53 -4.32 -9.57
C SER A 66 7.61 -4.92 -8.52
N PRO A 67 7.28 -6.23 -8.62
CA PRO A 67 6.50 -6.89 -7.59
C PRO A 67 7.17 -6.77 -6.23
N GLN A 68 6.40 -6.38 -5.22
CA GLN A 68 6.85 -6.30 -3.85
C GLN A 68 6.05 -7.29 -2.99
N ALA A 69 6.76 -8.00 -2.11
CA ALA A 69 6.19 -8.92 -1.14
C ALA A 69 5.50 -8.17 0.01
N THR A 70 4.49 -7.35 -0.30
CA THR A 70 3.84 -6.45 0.66
C THR A 70 2.32 -6.55 0.52
N LEU A 71 1.64 -6.52 1.67
CA LEU A 71 0.18 -6.49 1.75
C LEU A 71 -0.26 -5.22 2.44
N LEU A 72 -1.22 -4.53 1.83
CA LEU A 72 -2.03 -3.51 2.48
C LEU A 72 -3.28 -4.22 3.04
N TYR A 73 -3.48 -4.18 4.35
CA TYR A 73 -4.58 -4.88 5.00
C TYR A 73 -5.14 -4.09 6.19
N LEU A 74 -6.37 -4.43 6.57
CA LEU A 74 -6.99 -3.94 7.80
C LEU A 74 -6.77 -4.96 8.92
N GLY A 75 -5.99 -4.56 9.92
CA GLY A 75 -5.81 -5.34 11.14
C GLY A 75 -7.02 -5.21 12.07
N LEU A 76 -7.57 -6.32 12.54
CA LEU A 76 -8.66 -6.33 13.52
C LEU A 76 -8.12 -6.69 14.90
N ASN A 77 -8.38 -5.83 15.89
CA ASN A 77 -7.99 -6.10 17.27
C ASN A 77 -8.92 -7.17 17.88
N THR A 78 -8.46 -8.42 17.91
CA THR A 78 -9.22 -9.55 18.46
C THR A 78 -9.35 -9.55 19.98
N LYS A 79 -8.71 -8.61 20.70
CA LYS A 79 -8.99 -8.37 22.13
C LYS A 79 -10.32 -7.64 22.33
N ASN A 80 -10.84 -6.96 21.31
CA ASN A 80 -12.19 -6.41 21.35
C ASN A 80 -13.20 -7.58 21.16
N PRO A 81 -14.13 -7.81 22.11
CA PRO A 81 -15.06 -8.95 22.04
C PRO A 81 -15.97 -8.94 20.80
N THR A 82 -16.30 -7.76 20.27
CA THR A 82 -17.09 -7.62 19.04
C THR A 82 -16.27 -8.02 17.82
N LEU A 83 -15.04 -7.52 17.69
CA LEU A 83 -14.16 -7.82 16.55
C LEU A 83 -13.58 -9.23 16.59
N ALA A 84 -13.63 -9.91 17.74
CA ALA A 84 -13.26 -11.31 17.88
C ALA A 84 -14.27 -12.28 17.25
N LYS A 85 -15.52 -11.86 17.02
CA LYS A 85 -16.57 -12.73 16.49
C LYS A 85 -16.34 -13.06 15.00
N PRO A 86 -16.31 -14.35 14.60
CA PRO A 86 -16.07 -14.73 13.20
C PRO A 86 -17.06 -14.12 12.21
N ASP A 87 -18.35 -14.11 12.54
CA ASP A 87 -19.40 -13.51 11.69
C ASP A 87 -19.17 -11.99 11.51
N VAL A 88 -18.64 -11.29 12.52
CA VAL A 88 -18.27 -9.86 12.40
C VAL A 88 -17.06 -9.69 11.49
N GLN A 89 -16.03 -10.52 11.65
CA GLN A 89 -14.84 -10.47 10.78
C GLN A 89 -15.19 -10.75 9.33
N GLU A 90 -16.08 -11.72 9.07
CA GLU A 90 -16.54 -12.01 7.72
C GLU A 90 -17.39 -10.86 7.17
N ALA A 91 -18.30 -10.29 7.95
CA ALA A 91 -19.10 -9.14 7.53
C ALA A 91 -18.23 -7.95 7.11
N LEU A 92 -17.17 -7.65 7.85
CA LEU A 92 -16.25 -6.57 7.53
C LEU A 92 -15.54 -6.79 6.17
N LYS A 93 -15.21 -8.03 5.80
CA LYS A 93 -14.64 -8.33 4.47
C LYS A 93 -15.65 -8.05 3.34
N TRP A 94 -16.93 -8.35 3.57
CA TRP A 94 -18.01 -8.03 2.61
C TRP A 94 -18.34 -6.53 2.54
N LEU A 95 -17.89 -5.71 3.50
CA LEU A 95 -18.09 -4.26 3.49
C LEU A 95 -17.00 -3.48 2.75
N VAL A 96 -15.96 -4.15 2.25
CA VAL A 96 -14.86 -3.50 1.54
C VAL A 96 -15.10 -3.48 0.03
N ASP A 97 -15.05 -2.29 -0.56
CA ASP A 97 -15.01 -2.12 -2.02
C ASP A 97 -13.59 -2.28 -2.56
N TYR A 98 -13.13 -3.53 -2.66
CA TYR A 98 -11.79 -3.86 -3.15
C TYR A 98 -11.52 -3.31 -4.56
N ALA A 99 -12.52 -3.35 -5.45
CA ALA A 99 -12.39 -2.90 -6.82
C ALA A 99 -12.32 -1.37 -6.90
N GLY A 100 -13.17 -0.67 -6.16
CA GLY A 100 -13.13 0.79 -6.06
C GLY A 100 -11.82 1.30 -5.47
N ILE A 101 -11.29 0.64 -4.44
CA ILE A 101 -9.98 0.97 -3.85
C ILE A 101 -8.86 0.78 -4.89
N GLN A 102 -8.80 -0.37 -5.58
CA GLN A 102 -7.77 -0.61 -6.59
C GLN A 102 -7.87 0.38 -7.76
N GLY A 103 -9.09 0.68 -8.23
CA GLY A 103 -9.30 1.55 -9.38
C GLY A 103 -9.02 3.03 -9.12
N ASN A 104 -9.32 3.50 -7.90
CA ASN A 104 -9.37 4.94 -7.61
C ASN A 104 -8.31 5.41 -6.61
N VAL A 105 -7.84 4.56 -5.68
CA VAL A 105 -6.95 4.97 -4.59
C VAL A 105 -5.52 4.48 -4.84
N VAL A 106 -5.36 3.20 -5.13
CA VAL A 106 -4.04 2.55 -5.29
C VAL A 106 -3.78 2.10 -6.72
N LYS A 107 -4.28 2.90 -7.66
CA LYS A 107 -4.17 2.63 -9.10
C LYS A 107 -2.71 2.38 -9.47
N THR A 108 -2.49 1.38 -10.32
CA THR A 108 -1.17 0.90 -10.82
C THR A 108 -0.12 0.49 -9.78
N THR A 109 -0.36 0.71 -8.49
CA THR A 109 0.61 0.49 -7.40
C THR A 109 0.27 -0.76 -6.57
N TYR A 110 -1.00 -1.13 -6.48
CA TYR A 110 -1.45 -2.36 -5.82
C TYR A 110 -2.47 -3.13 -6.67
N LYS A 111 -2.67 -4.41 -6.32
CA LYS A 111 -3.71 -5.28 -6.87
C LYS A 111 -4.51 -5.96 -5.76
N VAL A 112 -5.78 -6.24 -6.03
CA VAL A 112 -6.67 -6.96 -5.10
C VAL A 112 -6.09 -8.33 -4.81
N HIS A 113 -5.87 -8.58 -3.52
CA HIS A 113 -5.37 -9.83 -3.00
C HIS A 113 -6.04 -10.08 -1.64
N GLN A 114 -6.68 -11.25 -1.47
CA GLN A 114 -7.50 -11.55 -0.30
C GLN A 114 -7.00 -12.75 0.51
N THR A 115 -5.77 -13.20 0.26
CA THR A 115 -5.13 -14.24 1.04
C THR A 115 -3.92 -13.68 1.80
N PHE A 116 -3.40 -14.46 2.74
CA PHE A 116 -2.35 -13.98 3.65
C PHE A 116 -0.95 -13.98 3.01
N LEU A 117 -0.71 -14.89 2.06
CA LEU A 117 0.61 -15.04 1.46
C LEU A 117 0.66 -14.19 0.19
N PRO A 118 1.56 -13.18 0.09
CA PRO A 118 1.65 -12.33 -1.09
C PRO A 118 1.91 -13.12 -2.37
N GLU A 119 1.45 -12.58 -3.50
CA GLU A 119 1.72 -13.18 -4.80
C GLU A 119 3.23 -13.21 -5.11
N GLY A 120 3.67 -14.31 -5.72
CA GLY A 120 5.08 -14.58 -6.02
C GLY A 120 5.74 -15.59 -5.08
N PHE A 121 5.10 -15.95 -3.97
CA PHE A 121 5.57 -17.01 -3.08
C PHE A 121 4.98 -18.38 -3.47
N LEU A 122 5.77 -19.44 -3.27
CA LEU A 122 5.30 -20.82 -3.39
C LEU A 122 4.17 -21.07 -2.38
N GLY A 123 3.04 -21.60 -2.86
CA GLY A 123 1.85 -21.86 -2.02
C GLY A 123 0.83 -20.70 -1.96
N THR A 124 1.04 -19.63 -2.73
CA THR A 124 0.07 -18.52 -2.81
C THR A 124 -1.29 -19.00 -3.33
N LEU A 125 -2.36 -18.53 -2.70
CA LEU A 125 -3.73 -18.66 -3.19
C LEU A 125 -4.21 -17.31 -3.76
N ASN A 126 -4.68 -17.30 -5.01
CA ASN A 126 -5.17 -16.09 -5.69
C ASN A 126 -6.69 -15.94 -5.62
N ALA A 127 -7.34 -16.65 -4.70
CA ALA A 127 -8.79 -16.56 -4.52
C ALA A 127 -9.17 -15.20 -3.93
N ASN A 128 -10.09 -14.51 -4.60
CA ASN A 128 -10.66 -13.23 -4.15
C ASN A 128 -12.18 -13.36 -3.96
N PRO A 129 -12.64 -14.11 -2.94
CA PRO A 129 -14.07 -14.43 -2.78
C PRO A 129 -14.94 -13.24 -2.33
N TYR A 130 -14.36 -12.23 -1.70
CA TYR A 130 -15.09 -11.10 -1.13
C TYR A 130 -15.22 -9.95 -2.13
N LYS A 131 -16.35 -9.28 -2.08
CA LYS A 131 -16.66 -8.03 -2.78
C LYS A 131 -17.60 -7.21 -1.92
N LEU A 132 -17.85 -5.96 -2.28
CA LEU A 132 -18.84 -5.14 -1.58
C LEU A 132 -20.23 -5.79 -1.71
N ASP A 133 -20.76 -6.28 -0.58
CA ASP A 133 -22.10 -6.82 -0.43
C ASP A 133 -22.66 -6.45 0.94
N VAL A 134 -23.33 -5.29 0.97
CA VAL A 134 -23.91 -4.71 2.19
C VAL A 134 -25.03 -5.58 2.75
N ALA A 135 -25.79 -6.27 1.89
CA ALA A 135 -26.90 -7.13 2.33
C ALA A 135 -26.36 -8.35 3.08
N LYS A 136 -25.34 -9.02 2.52
CA LYS A 136 -24.68 -10.16 3.15
C LYS A 136 -23.99 -9.76 4.46
N ALA A 137 -23.30 -8.62 4.48
CA ALA A 137 -22.69 -8.10 5.70
C ALA A 137 -23.72 -7.83 6.81
N LYS A 138 -24.86 -7.19 6.49
CA LYS A 138 -25.94 -6.95 7.45
C LYS A 138 -26.50 -8.25 8.03
N ALA A 139 -26.70 -9.28 7.22
CA ALA A 139 -27.17 -10.58 7.68
C ALA A 139 -26.19 -11.24 8.68
N LEU A 140 -24.89 -11.18 8.38
CA LEU A 140 -23.83 -11.67 9.26
C LEU A 140 -23.75 -10.87 10.58
N LEU A 141 -23.86 -9.53 10.52
CA LEU A 141 -23.88 -8.68 11.71
C LEU A 141 -25.09 -8.95 12.61
N ALA A 142 -26.28 -9.12 12.02
CA ALA A 142 -27.48 -9.48 12.77
C ALA A 142 -27.33 -10.84 13.46
N LYS A 143 -26.81 -11.86 12.75
CA LYS A 143 -26.48 -13.18 13.31
C LYS A 143 -25.47 -13.09 14.46
N ALA A 144 -24.53 -12.16 14.39
CA ALA A 144 -23.53 -11.92 15.44
C ALA A 144 -24.07 -11.18 16.69
N GLY A 145 -25.32 -10.70 16.65
CA GLY A 145 -25.98 -9.93 17.71
C GLY A 145 -25.99 -8.41 17.51
N PHE A 146 -25.67 -7.93 16.31
CA PHE A 146 -25.57 -6.49 15.99
C PHE A 146 -26.47 -6.08 14.82
N PRO A 147 -27.81 -6.24 14.91
CA PRO A 147 -28.72 -5.90 13.82
C PRO A 147 -28.70 -4.42 13.43
N ASN A 148 -28.33 -3.55 14.39
CA ASN A 148 -28.21 -2.10 14.21
C ASN A 148 -26.76 -1.63 14.07
N GLY A 149 -25.80 -2.55 13.92
CA GLY A 149 -24.37 -2.24 13.87
C GLY A 149 -23.77 -1.88 15.22
N PHE A 150 -22.57 -1.30 15.17
CA PHE A 150 -21.79 -0.82 16.31
C PHE A 150 -20.72 0.16 15.80
N GLU A 151 -20.10 0.89 16.72
CA GLU A 151 -19.03 1.84 16.40
C GLU A 151 -17.64 1.20 16.59
N ILE A 152 -16.71 1.58 15.72
CA ILE A 152 -15.28 1.29 15.84
C ILE A 152 -14.46 2.49 15.44
N THR A 153 -13.25 2.58 16.00
CA THR A 153 -12.24 3.50 15.52
C THR A 153 -11.37 2.80 14.49
N LEU A 154 -11.30 3.35 13.28
CA LEU A 154 -10.34 2.92 12.26
C LEU A 154 -9.11 3.80 12.35
N TRP A 155 -7.95 3.18 12.64
CA TRP A 155 -6.68 3.89 12.66
C TRP A 155 -6.07 3.78 11.27
N ALA A 156 -5.83 4.94 10.65
CA ALA A 156 -5.09 5.03 9.40
C ALA A 156 -3.70 5.58 9.69
N MET A 157 -2.68 5.03 9.03
CA MET A 157 -1.38 5.68 9.00
C MET A 157 -1.54 7.03 8.28
N PRO A 158 -0.95 8.12 8.78
CA PRO A 158 -0.93 9.37 8.03
C PRO A 158 -0.28 9.11 6.67
N VAL A 159 -0.95 9.55 5.61
CA VAL A 159 -0.36 9.58 4.27
C VAL A 159 0.76 10.62 4.34
N GLN A 160 2.01 10.16 4.23
CA GLN A 160 3.17 11.03 4.08
C GLN A 160 3.35 11.40 2.62
#